data_AF-A0A2X3IFS8-F1
#
_entry.id   AF-A0A2X3IFS8-F1
#
_cell.length_a   1.000
_cell.length_b   1.000
_cell.length_c   1.000
_cell.angle_alpha   90.00
_cell.angle_beta   90.00
_cell.angle_gamma   90.00
#
_symmetry.space_group_name_H-M   'P 1'
#
loop_
_entity.id
_entity.type
_entity.pdbx_description
1 polymer ?
#
loop_
_entity_poly.entity_id
_entity_poly.type
_entity_poly.pdbx_seq_one_letter_code
_entity_poly.pdbx_strand_id
1 'polypeptide(L)'
;MFAMPWYWHLVLGGFAFGMMFMATDPVSASFTDKGKWSYGVLIGVMCVLIRVVNPAYPEGMMLAILFANLFAPLVRLSGGAGPILSGGSRVAEKKSNDSIGKTLLVVLVLCLVCSIVVAGSAVGLKSRQQAQRALDKQRNILAVSGLMHPGMDADAVADTFAARITPRLVNLATGELLEKDPGKFNQAQALKDPQQSMALDASQDPAGIKRRSNLAEIYLVRDAQQKIEQVVLPIYGNGLWSMMYAFVALDVDGRTVKGITYYDQGETPGLGGEVENPNWRQQFVGKQVLDDNGMPALKVVKGGARAGDLHAVDGLSGATLTSNGVQHSFDFWMGETGLWSVPEKGS
;
A
#
# COMPACT_ATOMS: atom_id res chain seq x y z
N MET A 1 10.49 0.84 18.66
CA MET A 1 10.64 2.26 19.06
C MET A 1 11.40 2.47 20.38
N PHE A 2 11.38 1.54 21.35
CA PHE A 2 12.16 1.68 22.60
C PHE A 2 13.69 1.71 22.44
N ALA A 3 14.22 1.23 21.32
CA ALA A 3 15.65 1.19 21.04
C ALA A 3 16.21 2.50 20.44
N MET A 4 15.37 3.49 20.13
CA MET A 4 15.83 4.77 19.56
C MET A 4 15.99 5.83 20.64
N PRO A 5 17.05 6.66 20.59
CA PRO A 5 17.20 7.79 21.50
C PRO A 5 16.04 8.78 21.37
N TRP A 6 15.57 9.31 22.51
CA TRP A 6 14.35 10.14 22.59
C TRP A 6 14.36 11.36 21.66
N TYR A 7 15.52 11.95 21.39
CA TYR A 7 15.63 13.15 20.53
C TYR A 7 15.30 12.85 19.06
N TRP A 8 15.52 11.62 18.57
CA TRP A 8 15.14 11.24 17.22
C TRP A 8 13.61 11.23 17.02
N HIS A 9 12.83 11.09 18.09
CA HIS A 9 11.38 11.15 18.01
C HIS A 9 10.84 12.54 17.63
N LEU A 10 11.62 13.61 17.85
CA LEU A 10 11.21 14.97 17.51
C LEU A 10 11.18 15.22 16.00
N VAL A 11 11.99 14.50 15.24
CA VAL A 11 12.17 14.70 13.78
C VAL A 11 11.53 13.59 12.94
N LEU A 12 11.17 12.46 13.54
CA LEU A 12 10.61 11.30 12.83
C LEU A 12 9.09 11.24 12.85
N GLY A 13 8.48 10.76 11.77
CA GLY A 13 7.03 10.49 11.69
C GLY A 13 6.17 11.76 11.71
N GLY A 14 6.66 12.83 11.08
CA GLY A 14 5.93 14.09 10.95
C GLY A 14 5.69 14.85 12.26
N PHE A 15 6.36 14.50 13.37
CA PHE A 15 6.13 15.13 14.68
C PHE A 15 6.38 16.65 14.67
N ALA A 16 7.56 17.09 14.19
CA ALA A 16 7.88 18.51 14.05
C ALA A 16 6.89 19.24 13.13
N PHE A 17 6.53 18.62 12.00
CA PHE A 17 5.58 19.19 11.05
C PHE A 17 4.17 19.33 11.65
N GLY A 18 3.67 18.27 12.28
CA GLY A 18 2.38 18.25 12.97
C GLY A 18 2.32 19.26 14.11
N MET A 19 3.38 19.39 14.92
CA MET A 19 3.43 20.42 15.96
C MET A 19 3.39 21.84 15.39
N MET A 20 4.18 22.11 14.34
CA MET A 20 4.35 23.48 13.84
C MET A 20 3.16 23.95 12.98
N PHE A 21 2.57 23.06 12.18
CA PHE A 21 1.56 23.43 11.18
C PHE A 21 0.14 22.96 11.47
N MET A 22 -0.04 21.90 12.28
CA MET A 22 -1.37 21.32 12.53
C MET A 22 -1.86 21.55 13.95
N ALA A 23 -1.00 21.43 14.96
CA ALA A 23 -1.39 21.65 16.36
C ALA A 23 -1.64 23.14 16.68
N THR A 24 -1.12 24.04 15.84
CA THR A 24 -1.23 25.50 15.94
C THR A 24 -2.35 26.05 15.06
N ASP A 25 -3.25 25.20 14.56
CA ASP A 25 -4.28 25.65 13.65
C ASP A 25 -5.25 26.64 14.37
N PRO A 26 -5.54 27.80 13.76
CA PRO A 26 -6.28 28.85 14.44
C PRO A 26 -7.80 28.62 14.44
N VAL A 27 -8.28 27.42 14.08
CA VAL A 27 -9.71 27.14 13.91
C VAL A 27 -10.16 26.05 14.88
N SER A 28 -9.40 24.96 15.00
CA SER A 28 -9.76 23.81 15.85
C SER A 28 -9.02 23.75 17.19
N ALA A 29 -7.87 24.42 17.34
CA ALA A 29 -7.18 24.52 18.63
C ALA A 29 -7.96 25.36 19.67
N SER A 30 -7.76 25.06 20.97
CA SER A 30 -8.35 25.84 22.06
C SER A 30 -7.74 27.25 22.17
N PHE A 31 -8.57 28.29 22.14
CA PHE A 31 -8.13 29.69 22.27
C PHE A 31 -7.87 30.16 23.71
N THR A 32 -8.37 29.44 24.72
CA THR A 32 -8.18 29.82 26.14
C THR A 32 -6.81 29.41 26.66
N ASP A 33 -6.15 30.23 27.50
CA ASP A 33 -4.79 29.95 27.96
C ASP A 33 -4.67 28.65 28.77
N LYS A 34 -5.62 28.38 29.68
CA LYS A 34 -5.68 27.09 30.38
C LYS A 34 -5.98 25.93 29.43
N GLY A 35 -6.82 26.17 28.42
CA GLY A 35 -7.19 25.15 27.45
C GLY A 35 -6.07 24.78 26.47
N LYS A 36 -5.20 25.73 26.11
CA LYS A 36 -3.98 25.46 25.32
C LYS A 36 -3.08 24.44 26.02
N TRP A 37 -2.92 24.57 27.34
CA TRP A 37 -2.13 23.64 28.14
C TRP A 37 -2.75 22.23 28.17
N SER A 38 -4.04 22.09 28.46
CA SER A 38 -4.69 20.77 28.45
C SER A 38 -4.76 20.14 27.05
N TYR A 39 -4.95 20.95 26.01
CA TYR A 39 -4.92 20.50 24.62
C TYR A 39 -3.53 19.99 24.23
N GLY A 40 -2.46 20.72 24.55
CA GLY A 40 -1.09 20.28 24.32
C GLY A 40 -0.71 19.02 25.10
N VAL A 41 -1.15 18.90 26.36
CA VAL A 41 -0.93 17.69 27.18
C VAL A 41 -1.66 16.49 26.58
N LEU A 42 -2.91 16.65 26.13
CA LEU A 42 -3.68 15.58 25.51
C LEU A 42 -3.01 15.07 24.21
N ILE A 43 -2.55 15.99 23.34
CA ILE A 43 -1.79 15.63 22.13
C ILE A 43 -0.52 14.87 22.49
N GLY A 44 0.25 15.39 23.47
CA GLY A 44 1.50 14.76 23.90
C GLY A 44 1.30 13.33 24.41
N VAL A 45 0.31 13.12 25.30
CA VAL A 45 -0.01 11.80 25.84
C VAL A 45 -0.50 10.84 24.75
N MET A 46 -1.38 11.28 23.85
CA MET A 46 -1.87 10.45 22.74
C MET A 46 -0.76 10.10 21.76
N CYS A 47 0.11 11.05 21.42
CA CYS A 47 1.23 10.81 20.52
C CYS A 47 2.20 9.78 21.10
N VAL A 48 2.53 9.88 22.40
CA VAL A 48 3.35 8.88 23.09
C VAL A 48 2.67 7.53 23.11
N LEU A 49 1.39 7.45 23.49
CA LEU A 49 0.66 6.17 23.53
C LEU A 49 0.61 5.49 22.15
N ILE A 50 0.24 6.22 21.10
CA ILE A 50 0.14 5.65 19.74
C ILE A 50 1.51 5.12 19.28
N ARG A 51 2.58 5.89 19.49
CA ARG A 51 3.93 5.53 19.02
C ARG A 51 4.60 4.45 19.86
N VAL A 52 4.24 4.34 21.14
CA VAL A 52 4.80 3.33 22.05
C VAL A 52 4.04 2.01 21.95
N VAL A 53 2.71 2.04 21.87
CA VAL A 53 1.85 0.84 21.80
C VAL A 53 1.84 0.22 20.40
N ASN A 54 1.98 1.03 19.34
CA ASN A 54 2.07 0.54 17.97
C ASN A 54 3.36 1.02 17.28
N PRO A 55 4.50 0.32 17.47
CA PRO A 55 5.81 0.72 16.95
C PRO A 55 5.90 0.79 15.41
N ALA A 56 4.95 0.17 14.71
CA ALA A 56 4.88 0.14 13.25
C ALA A 56 4.21 1.40 12.66
N TYR A 57 3.63 2.28 13.49
CA TYR A 57 2.91 3.47 13.03
C TYR A 57 3.57 4.77 13.54
N PRO A 58 4.67 5.22 12.90
CA PRO A 58 5.38 6.44 13.31
C PRO A 58 4.56 7.74 13.09
N GLU A 59 3.50 7.71 12.29
CA GLU A 59 2.67 8.85 11.90
C GLU A 59 1.58 9.24 12.92
N GLY A 60 1.66 8.71 14.14
CA GLY A 60 0.64 8.91 15.18
C GLY A 60 0.39 10.37 15.62
N MET A 61 1.23 11.33 15.23
CA MET A 61 1.06 12.75 15.56
C MET A 61 -0.24 13.32 14.98
N MET A 62 -0.56 12.99 13.73
CA MET A 62 -1.74 13.55 13.06
C MET A 62 -3.04 13.01 13.69
N LEU A 63 -3.07 11.72 14.03
CA LEU A 63 -4.18 11.11 14.75
C LEU A 63 -4.35 11.69 16.15
N ALA A 64 -3.25 11.95 16.86
CA ALA A 64 -3.28 12.57 18.17
C ALA A 64 -3.87 14.00 18.13
N ILE A 65 -3.52 14.79 17.12
CA ILE A 65 -4.07 16.14 16.90
C ILE A 65 -5.56 16.06 16.55
N LEU A 66 -5.95 15.20 15.60
CA LEU A 66 -7.36 15.01 15.23
C LEU A 66 -8.22 14.57 16.42
N PHE A 67 -7.68 13.68 17.25
CA PHE A 67 -8.34 13.27 18.47
C PHE A 67 -8.46 14.44 19.45
N ALA A 68 -7.39 15.21 19.69
CA ALA A 68 -7.45 16.36 20.58
C ALA A 68 -8.41 17.45 20.09
N ASN A 69 -8.53 17.65 18.78
CA ASN A 69 -9.50 18.57 18.16
C ASN A 69 -10.95 18.22 18.48
N LEU A 70 -11.26 16.93 18.63
CA LEU A 70 -12.58 16.48 19.08
C LEU A 70 -12.90 16.96 20.51
N PHE A 71 -11.88 17.12 21.36
CA PHE A 71 -12.01 17.57 22.74
C PHE A 71 -11.75 19.06 22.94
N ALA A 72 -11.24 19.77 21.93
CA ALA A 72 -10.97 21.21 22.02
C ALA A 72 -12.22 22.04 22.43
N PRO A 73 -13.44 21.73 21.96
CA PRO A 73 -14.65 22.39 22.44
C PRO A 73 -14.95 22.17 23.93
N LEU A 74 -14.59 21.02 24.49
CA LEU A 74 -14.79 20.69 25.91
C LEU A 74 -13.77 21.40 26.80
N VAL A 75 -12.53 21.41 26.34
CA VAL A 75 -11.40 22.09 26.97
C VAL A 75 -11.63 23.61 27.07
N ARG A 76 -12.26 24.21 26.06
CA ARG A 76 -12.63 25.63 26.04
C ARG A 76 -13.61 26.01 27.14
N LEU A 77 -14.53 25.12 27.49
CA LEU A 77 -15.64 25.41 28.40
C LEU A 77 -15.26 25.24 29.88
N SER A 78 -14.26 24.39 30.20
CA SER A 78 -13.75 24.22 31.57
C SER A 78 -12.81 25.34 32.04
N GLY A 79 -12.31 26.19 31.12
CA GLY A 79 -11.33 27.23 31.40
C GLY A 79 -11.86 28.50 32.08
N GLY A 80 -13.18 28.67 32.15
CA GLY A 80 -13.83 29.93 32.55
C GLY A 80 -13.62 31.00 31.47
N ALA A 81 -14.71 31.59 30.97
CA ALA A 81 -14.62 32.73 30.07
C ALA A 81 -13.99 33.92 30.82
N GLY A 82 -12.69 34.15 30.60
CA GLY A 82 -12.05 35.41 30.95
C GLY A 82 -12.42 36.48 29.92
N PRO A 83 -12.71 37.73 30.32
CA PRO A 83 -13.18 38.76 29.40
C PRO A 83 -12.10 39.07 28.36
N ILE A 84 -12.50 39.10 27.09
CA ILE A 84 -11.68 39.60 25.99
C ILE A 84 -11.52 41.11 26.21
N LEU A 85 -10.32 41.56 26.56
CA LEU A 85 -9.97 42.97 26.55
C LEU A 85 -9.85 43.43 25.09
N SER A 86 -10.95 43.91 24.54
CA SER A 86 -10.96 44.84 23.41
C SER A 86 -11.61 46.14 23.90
N GLY A 87 -10.98 47.27 23.58
CA GLY A 87 -11.26 48.56 24.17
C GLY A 87 -12.73 48.97 24.15
N GLY A 88 -13.20 49.45 25.31
CA GLY A 88 -14.23 50.47 25.42
C GLY A 88 -15.56 50.21 24.72
N SER A 89 -16.33 49.22 25.16
CA SER A 89 -17.81 49.26 25.30
C SER A 89 -18.33 47.90 25.78
N ARG A 90 -19.17 47.91 26.82
CA ARG A 90 -19.84 46.70 27.32
C ARG A 90 -20.89 46.26 26.29
N VAL A 91 -20.48 45.43 25.33
CA VAL A 91 -21.43 44.63 24.55
C VAL A 91 -21.92 43.51 25.47
N ALA A 92 -23.23 43.45 25.71
CA ALA A 92 -23.84 42.37 26.48
C ALA A 92 -23.42 41.03 25.86
N GLU A 93 -22.69 40.23 26.64
CA GLU A 93 -22.26 38.90 26.24
C GLU A 93 -23.51 38.04 26.02
N LYS A 94 -23.84 37.79 24.75
CA LYS A 94 -24.91 36.88 24.37
C LYS A 94 -24.51 35.49 24.87
N LYS A 95 -25.07 35.07 26.00
CA LYS A 95 -24.88 33.76 26.63
C LYS A 95 -24.90 32.68 25.54
N SER A 96 -23.71 32.17 25.17
CA SER A 96 -23.63 31.15 24.13
C SER A 96 -24.37 29.93 24.63
N ASN A 97 -25.18 29.32 23.76
CA ASN A 97 -26.02 28.18 24.13
C ASN A 97 -25.20 26.87 24.20
N ASP A 98 -23.86 26.98 24.23
CA ASP A 98 -22.87 25.92 24.19
C ASP A 98 -22.60 25.42 25.61
N SER A 99 -23.46 24.53 26.07
CA SER A 99 -23.23 23.79 27.31
C SER A 99 -22.30 22.61 27.04
N ILE A 100 -21.36 22.35 27.96
CA ILE A 100 -20.46 21.18 27.95
C ILE A 100 -21.23 19.89 27.67
N GLY A 101 -22.44 19.75 28.22
CA GLY A 101 -23.30 18.59 27.99
C GLY A 101 -23.78 18.44 26.55
N LYS A 102 -24.06 19.55 25.85
CA LYS A 102 -24.44 19.51 24.42
C LYS A 102 -23.25 19.16 23.54
N THR A 103 -22.07 19.67 23.86
CA THR A 103 -20.82 19.31 23.17
C THR A 103 -20.51 17.82 23.32
N LEU A 104 -20.59 17.28 24.54
CA LEU A 104 -20.41 15.83 24.79
C LEU A 104 -21.46 15.00 24.04
N LEU A 105 -22.72 15.45 24.04
CA LEU A 105 -23.79 14.78 23.31
C LEU A 105 -23.54 14.78 21.80
N VAL A 106 -23.11 15.90 21.22
CA VAL A 106 -22.80 15.99 19.78
C VAL A 106 -21.65 15.06 19.41
N VAL A 107 -20.58 15.03 20.21
CA VAL A 107 -19.44 14.12 19.97
C VAL A 107 -19.90 12.66 20.03
N LEU A 108 -20.67 12.29 21.06
CA LEU A 108 -21.14 10.91 21.24
C LEU A 108 -22.06 10.49 20.08
N VAL A 109 -23.01 11.36 19.70
CA VAL A 109 -23.91 11.11 18.56
C VAL A 109 -23.12 11.03 17.25
N LEU A 110 -22.16 11.92 17.00
CA LEU A 110 -21.33 11.90 15.81
C LEU A 110 -20.50 10.61 15.75
N CYS A 111 -19.82 10.24 16.84
CA CYS A 111 -19.06 8.99 16.91
C CYS A 111 -19.95 7.76 16.67
N LEU A 112 -21.15 7.74 17.28
CA LEU A 112 -22.11 6.66 17.08
C LEU A 112 -22.55 6.58 15.61
N VAL A 113 -22.98 7.69 15.01
CA VAL A 113 -23.39 7.73 13.61
C VAL A 113 -22.25 7.33 12.68
N CYS A 114 -21.05 7.90 12.85
CA CYS A 114 -19.87 7.55 12.05
C CYS A 114 -19.53 6.06 12.18
N SER A 115 -19.55 5.49 13.39
CA SER A 115 -19.26 4.07 13.60
C SER A 115 -20.28 3.16 12.93
N ILE A 116 -21.58 3.48 13.01
CA ILE A 116 -22.64 2.72 12.36
C ILE A 116 -22.49 2.78 10.84
N VAL A 117 -22.24 3.98 10.28
CA VAL A 117 -22.07 4.16 8.83
C VAL A 117 -20.83 3.42 8.33
N VAL A 118 -19.70 3.55 9.01
CA VAL A 118 -18.44 2.90 8.62
C VAL A 118 -18.53 1.38 8.76
N ALA A 119 -19.02 0.87 9.89
CA ALA A 119 -19.16 -0.57 10.11
C ALA A 119 -20.21 -1.19 9.19
N GLY A 120 -21.36 -0.53 9.03
CA GLY A 120 -22.43 -0.95 8.13
C GLY A 120 -21.96 -1.00 6.67
N SER A 121 -21.23 0.01 6.21
CA SER A 121 -20.65 0.03 4.87
C SER A 121 -19.56 -1.05 4.72
N ALA A 122 -18.65 -1.17 5.69
CA ALA A 122 -17.54 -2.11 5.62
C ALA A 122 -18.01 -3.57 5.60
N VAL A 123 -19.02 -3.93 6.40
CA VAL A 123 -19.55 -5.30 6.46
C VAL A 123 -20.52 -5.56 5.30
N GLY A 124 -21.43 -4.63 5.03
CA GLY A 124 -22.45 -4.78 4.00
C GLY A 124 -21.89 -4.86 2.57
N LEU A 125 -20.81 -4.12 2.28
CA LEU A 125 -20.16 -4.16 0.96
C LEU A 125 -19.05 -5.20 0.84
N LYS A 126 -18.68 -5.89 1.93
CA LYS A 126 -17.49 -6.76 1.93
C LYS A 126 -17.54 -7.86 0.85
N SER A 127 -18.68 -8.54 0.73
CA SER A 127 -18.85 -9.62 -0.27
C SER A 127 -18.74 -9.09 -1.70
N ARG A 128 -19.33 -7.92 -1.98
CA ARG A 128 -19.23 -7.25 -3.29
C ARG A 128 -17.81 -6.78 -3.58
N GLN A 129 -17.11 -6.23 -2.59
CA GLN A 129 -15.71 -5.83 -2.72
C GLN A 129 -14.81 -7.03 -3.00
N GLN A 130 -15.05 -8.17 -2.34
CA GLN A 130 -14.30 -9.41 -2.58
C GLN A 130 -14.54 -9.96 -3.99
N ALA A 131 -15.80 -10.01 -4.44
CA ALA A 131 -16.13 -10.42 -5.80
C ALA A 131 -15.48 -9.50 -6.84
N GLN A 132 -15.52 -8.19 -6.62
CA GLN A 132 -14.92 -7.23 -7.54
C GLN A 132 -13.39 -7.32 -7.57
N ARG A 133 -12.73 -7.55 -6.42
CA ARG A 133 -11.28 -7.79 -6.37
C ARG A 133 -10.88 -9.06 -7.10
N ALA A 134 -11.67 -10.13 -7.00
CA ALA A 134 -11.43 -11.36 -7.74
C ALA A 134 -11.57 -11.15 -9.24
N LEU A 135 -12.63 -10.46 -9.68
CA LEU A 135 -12.83 -10.11 -11.08
C LEU A 135 -11.71 -9.20 -11.62
N ASP A 136 -11.30 -8.20 -10.84
CA ASP A 136 -10.23 -7.27 -11.22
C ASP A 136 -8.88 -7.98 -11.33
N LYS A 137 -8.59 -8.93 -10.42
CA LYS A 137 -7.43 -9.82 -10.52
C LYS A 137 -7.45 -10.61 -11.83
N GLN A 138 -8.58 -11.22 -12.19
CA GLN A 138 -8.72 -11.96 -13.46
C GLN A 138 -8.51 -11.03 -14.67
N ARG A 139 -9.11 -9.84 -14.67
CA ARG A 139 -8.93 -8.84 -15.73
C ARG A 139 -7.47 -8.45 -15.90
N ASN A 140 -6.76 -8.18 -14.82
CA ASN A 140 -5.34 -7.83 -14.86
C ASN A 140 -4.49 -8.99 -15.39
N ILE A 141 -4.77 -10.22 -15.01
CA ILE A 141 -4.08 -11.42 -15.53
C ILE A 141 -4.34 -11.58 -17.04
N LEU A 142 -5.60 -11.44 -17.48
CA LEU A 142 -5.92 -11.49 -18.91
C LEU A 142 -5.31 -10.33 -19.70
N ALA A 143 -5.24 -9.14 -19.09
CA ALA A 143 -4.68 -7.95 -19.74
C ALA A 143 -3.17 -8.10 -19.93
N VAL A 144 -2.43 -8.54 -18.91
CA VAL A 144 -0.99 -8.75 -19.01
C VAL A 144 -0.65 -9.91 -19.95
N SER A 145 -1.56 -10.87 -20.10
CA SER A 145 -1.40 -12.00 -21.00
C SER A 145 -1.87 -11.72 -22.44
N GLY A 146 -2.34 -10.51 -22.75
CA GLY A 146 -2.85 -10.15 -24.08
C GLY A 146 -4.18 -10.82 -24.47
N LEU A 147 -4.92 -11.38 -23.50
CA LEU A 147 -6.22 -12.04 -23.71
C LEU A 147 -7.41 -11.11 -23.41
N MET A 148 -7.15 -9.92 -22.87
CA MET A 148 -8.19 -8.92 -22.58
C MET A 148 -8.55 -8.11 -23.83
N HIS A 149 -9.85 -8.01 -24.12
CA HIS A 149 -10.42 -7.23 -25.22
C HIS A 149 -11.30 -6.10 -24.66
N PRO A 150 -11.33 -4.92 -25.31
CA PRO A 150 -12.23 -3.84 -24.91
C PRO A 150 -13.69 -4.30 -24.92
N GLY A 151 -14.40 -4.04 -23.82
CA GLY A 151 -15.83 -4.34 -23.70
C GLY A 151 -16.20 -5.75 -23.20
N MET A 152 -15.22 -6.58 -22.81
CA MET A 152 -15.55 -7.84 -22.13
C MET A 152 -16.29 -7.59 -20.80
N ASP A 153 -17.45 -8.23 -20.66
CA ASP A 153 -18.21 -8.26 -19.43
C ASP A 153 -17.61 -9.24 -18.41
N ALA A 154 -18.24 -9.37 -17.24
CA ALA A 154 -17.71 -10.22 -16.18
C ALA A 154 -17.72 -11.71 -16.53
N ASP A 155 -18.73 -12.16 -17.27
CA ASP A 155 -18.89 -13.57 -17.63
C ASP A 155 -17.86 -13.97 -18.69
N ALA A 156 -17.67 -13.14 -19.73
CA ALA A 156 -16.63 -13.36 -20.74
C ALA A 156 -15.22 -13.39 -20.15
N VAL A 157 -14.94 -12.56 -19.13
CA VAL A 157 -13.68 -12.60 -18.39
C VAL A 157 -13.54 -13.93 -17.65
N ALA A 158 -14.57 -14.37 -16.93
CA ALA A 158 -14.54 -15.62 -16.18
C ALA A 158 -14.35 -16.84 -17.10
N ASP A 159 -15.05 -16.88 -18.24
CA ASP A 159 -14.96 -17.96 -19.22
C ASP A 159 -13.58 -18.01 -19.88
N THR A 160 -13.04 -16.85 -20.30
CA THR A 160 -11.70 -16.78 -20.90
C THR A 160 -10.63 -17.17 -19.89
N PHE A 161 -10.77 -16.72 -18.64
CA PHE A 161 -9.86 -17.10 -17.56
C PHE A 161 -9.91 -18.61 -17.31
N ALA A 162 -11.10 -19.21 -17.19
CA ALA A 162 -11.25 -20.65 -16.98
C ALA A 162 -10.71 -21.48 -18.16
N ALA A 163 -10.85 -21.00 -19.40
CA ALA A 163 -10.41 -21.71 -20.59
C ALA A 163 -8.89 -21.62 -20.85
N ARG A 164 -8.27 -20.49 -20.49
CA ARG A 164 -6.89 -20.15 -20.90
C ARG A 164 -5.90 -20.05 -19.75
N ILE A 165 -6.36 -19.90 -18.51
CA ILE A 165 -5.50 -19.68 -17.35
C ILE A 165 -5.59 -20.88 -16.40
N THR A 166 -4.44 -21.45 -16.06
CA THR A 166 -4.32 -22.50 -15.04
C THR A 166 -3.52 -21.97 -13.85
N PRO A 167 -4.19 -21.58 -12.74
CA PRO A 167 -3.50 -21.23 -11.50
C PRO A 167 -2.72 -22.44 -10.95
N ARG A 168 -1.51 -22.21 -10.44
CA ARG A 168 -0.68 -23.21 -9.78
C ARG A 168 0.00 -22.63 -8.55
N LEU A 169 0.20 -23.45 -7.53
CA LEU A 169 1.05 -23.10 -6.39
C LEU A 169 2.47 -23.56 -6.65
N VAL A 170 3.45 -22.70 -6.41
CA VAL A 170 4.87 -23.01 -6.49
C VAL A 170 5.50 -22.94 -5.11
N ASN A 171 6.37 -23.89 -4.79
CA ASN A 171 7.23 -23.82 -3.61
C ASN A 171 8.47 -22.96 -3.93
N LEU A 172 8.61 -21.81 -3.28
CA LEU A 172 9.70 -20.86 -3.58
C LEU A 172 11.08 -21.31 -3.10
N ALA A 173 11.17 -22.40 -2.33
CA ALA A 173 12.45 -22.99 -1.93
C ALA A 173 12.96 -24.04 -2.93
N THR A 174 12.06 -24.77 -3.57
CA THR A 174 12.40 -25.90 -4.46
C THR A 174 12.09 -25.63 -5.93
N GLY A 175 11.24 -24.65 -6.22
CA GLY A 175 10.71 -24.40 -7.55
C GLY A 175 9.57 -25.32 -7.98
N GLU A 176 9.14 -26.25 -7.12
CA GLU A 176 8.21 -27.30 -7.49
C GLU A 176 6.78 -26.79 -7.59
N LEU A 177 6.10 -27.13 -8.69
CA LEU A 177 4.67 -26.88 -8.85
C LEU A 177 3.86 -27.91 -8.08
N LEU A 178 3.09 -27.46 -7.11
CA LEU A 178 2.25 -28.30 -6.27
C LEU A 178 0.93 -28.61 -6.98
N GLU A 179 0.33 -29.77 -6.64
CA GLU A 179 -1.03 -30.17 -7.05
C GLU A 179 -2.12 -29.68 -6.07
N LYS A 180 -1.74 -28.82 -5.10
CA LYS A 180 -2.69 -28.23 -4.15
C LYS A 180 -3.58 -27.20 -4.85
N ASP A 181 -4.85 -27.16 -4.43
CA ASP A 181 -5.84 -26.19 -4.90
C ASP A 181 -5.41 -24.74 -4.56
N PRO A 182 -5.08 -23.91 -5.58
CA PRO A 182 -4.67 -22.53 -5.37
C PRO A 182 -5.79 -21.66 -4.81
N GLY A 183 -7.07 -21.99 -5.06
CA GLY A 183 -8.22 -21.21 -4.61
C GLY A 183 -8.40 -21.19 -3.09
N LYS A 184 -7.78 -22.12 -2.37
CA LYS A 184 -7.77 -22.18 -0.90
C LYS A 184 -6.56 -21.49 -0.28
N PHE A 185 -5.58 -21.08 -1.08
CA PHE A 185 -4.39 -20.42 -0.58
C PHE A 185 -4.67 -18.95 -0.28
N ASN A 186 -4.37 -18.52 0.94
CA ASN A 186 -4.47 -17.12 1.34
C ASN A 186 -3.09 -16.58 1.68
N GLN A 187 -2.49 -15.85 0.74
CA GLN A 187 -1.16 -15.27 0.89
C GLN A 187 -1.06 -14.34 2.10
N ALA A 188 -2.08 -13.53 2.38
CA ALA A 188 -2.08 -12.59 3.50
C ALA A 188 -2.09 -13.29 4.87
N GLN A 189 -2.70 -14.47 4.96
CA GLN A 189 -2.64 -15.31 6.15
C GLN A 189 -1.28 -16.03 6.24
N ALA A 190 -0.79 -16.57 5.12
CA ALA A 190 0.50 -17.27 5.06
C ALA A 190 1.68 -16.36 5.48
N LEU A 191 1.65 -15.07 5.12
CA LEU A 191 2.67 -14.09 5.52
C LEU A 191 2.71 -13.82 7.03
N LYS A 192 1.61 -14.05 7.74
CA LYS A 192 1.50 -13.88 9.20
C LYS A 192 1.93 -15.12 9.98
N ASP A 193 1.92 -16.28 9.34
CA ASP A 193 2.29 -17.55 9.95
C ASP A 193 3.78 -17.85 9.75
N PRO A 194 4.60 -17.94 10.82
CA PRO A 194 6.03 -18.29 10.73
C PRO A 194 6.34 -19.66 10.12
N GLN A 195 5.37 -20.60 10.08
CA GLN A 195 5.57 -21.89 9.42
C GLN A 195 5.35 -21.83 7.91
N GLN A 196 4.59 -20.84 7.44
CA GLN A 196 4.24 -20.66 6.02
C GLN A 196 4.95 -19.47 5.38
N SER A 197 5.82 -18.80 6.12
CA SER A 197 6.60 -17.66 5.64
C SER A 197 7.93 -17.52 6.37
N MET A 198 8.90 -16.94 5.69
CA MET A 198 10.20 -16.61 6.24
C MET A 198 10.35 -15.10 6.46
N ALA A 199 11.00 -14.72 7.56
CA ALA A 199 11.50 -13.35 7.73
C ALA A 199 12.71 -13.14 6.81
N LEU A 200 12.84 -11.95 6.25
CA LEU A 200 13.98 -11.56 5.44
C LEU A 200 14.87 -10.61 6.23
N ASP A 201 16.18 -10.87 6.21
CA ASP A 201 17.17 -9.92 6.70
C ASP A 201 17.29 -8.71 5.76
N ALA A 202 17.83 -7.60 6.25
CA ALA A 202 17.92 -6.36 5.47
C ALA A 202 18.72 -6.52 4.16
N SER A 203 19.73 -7.40 4.13
CA SER A 203 20.51 -7.71 2.92
C SER A 203 19.75 -8.56 1.90
N GLN A 204 18.71 -9.27 2.34
CA GLN A 204 17.87 -10.15 1.52
C GLN A 204 16.53 -9.51 1.15
N ASP A 205 16.26 -8.30 1.64
CA ASP A 205 14.98 -7.58 1.46
C ASP A 205 15.14 -6.26 0.70
N PRO A 206 15.72 -6.24 -0.53
CA PRO A 206 15.81 -5.01 -1.31
C PRO A 206 14.41 -4.44 -1.59
N ALA A 207 13.41 -5.30 -1.81
CA ALA A 207 12.02 -4.92 -2.07
C ALA A 207 11.26 -4.39 -0.83
N GLY A 208 11.85 -4.44 0.37
CA GLY A 208 11.24 -3.90 1.58
C GLY A 208 9.98 -4.65 2.05
N ILE A 209 9.79 -5.91 1.65
CA ILE A 209 8.60 -6.72 1.94
C ILE A 209 8.63 -7.35 3.34
N LYS A 210 9.80 -7.38 4.01
CA LYS A 210 10.05 -7.92 5.36
C LYS A 210 9.86 -9.42 5.53
N ARG A 211 8.84 -10.00 4.91
CA ARG A 211 8.50 -11.41 4.97
C ARG A 211 8.09 -11.91 3.59
N ARG A 212 8.46 -13.14 3.29
CA ARG A 212 8.09 -13.86 2.05
C ARG A 212 7.35 -15.13 2.41
N SER A 213 6.23 -15.43 1.76
CA SER A 213 5.56 -16.73 1.93
C SER A 213 6.41 -17.84 1.31
N ASN A 214 6.32 -19.07 1.82
CA ASN A 214 7.01 -20.22 1.26
C ASN A 214 6.38 -20.68 -0.07
N LEU A 215 5.12 -20.34 -0.28
CA LEU A 215 4.36 -20.65 -1.49
C LEU A 215 3.99 -19.37 -2.22
N ALA A 216 3.94 -19.43 -3.54
CA ALA A 216 3.34 -18.40 -4.36
C ALA A 216 2.33 -19.00 -5.33
N GLU A 217 1.32 -18.21 -5.68
CA GLU A 217 0.34 -18.55 -6.72
C GLU A 217 0.81 -17.93 -8.05
N ILE A 218 1.05 -18.76 -9.05
CA ILE A 218 1.39 -18.34 -10.42
C ILE A 218 0.29 -18.76 -11.39
N TYR A 219 0.28 -18.20 -12.60
CA TYR A 219 -0.74 -18.51 -13.59
C TYR A 219 -0.09 -18.96 -14.90
N LEU A 220 -0.35 -20.19 -15.29
CA LEU A 220 0.08 -20.72 -16.58
C LEU A 220 -0.96 -20.31 -17.62
N VAL A 221 -0.52 -19.60 -18.66
CA VAL A 221 -1.40 -19.19 -19.75
C VAL A 221 -1.21 -20.15 -20.91
N ARG A 222 -2.33 -20.65 -21.44
CA ARG A 222 -2.37 -21.62 -22.53
C ARG A 222 -2.81 -20.98 -23.83
N ASP A 223 -2.32 -21.50 -24.95
CA ASP A 223 -2.80 -21.17 -26.28
C ASP A 223 -4.14 -21.88 -26.59
N ALA A 224 -4.65 -21.73 -27.83
CA ALA A 224 -5.87 -22.40 -28.27
C ALA A 224 -5.72 -23.93 -28.35
N GLN A 225 -4.47 -24.42 -28.43
CA GLN A 225 -4.10 -25.83 -28.51
C GLN A 225 -3.72 -26.41 -27.13
N GLN A 226 -3.98 -25.68 -26.04
CA GLN A 226 -3.69 -26.06 -24.66
C GLN A 226 -2.20 -26.15 -24.29
N LYS A 227 -1.29 -25.67 -25.15
CA LYS A 227 0.14 -25.56 -24.84
C LYS A 227 0.40 -24.30 -24.01
N ILE A 228 1.35 -24.38 -23.07
CA ILE A 228 1.77 -23.21 -22.28
C ILE A 228 2.49 -22.23 -23.22
N GLU A 229 2.01 -20.98 -23.23
CA GLU A 229 2.55 -19.89 -24.05
C GLU A 229 3.30 -18.85 -23.22
N GLN A 230 2.90 -18.68 -21.96
CA GLN A 230 3.52 -17.72 -21.04
C GLN A 230 3.15 -18.06 -19.60
N VAL A 231 3.91 -17.53 -18.65
CA VAL A 231 3.69 -17.67 -17.21
C VAL A 231 3.53 -16.28 -16.61
N VAL A 232 2.44 -16.07 -15.88
CA VAL A 232 2.18 -14.82 -15.15
C VAL A 232 2.60 -14.98 -13.69
N LEU A 233 3.49 -14.09 -13.25
CA LEU A 233 4.08 -14.06 -11.93
C LEU A 233 3.58 -12.83 -11.15
N PRO A 234 3.02 -12.99 -9.94
CA PRO A 234 2.78 -11.86 -9.05
C PRO A 234 4.08 -11.41 -8.40
N ILE A 235 4.45 -10.16 -8.58
CA ILE A 235 5.58 -9.52 -7.88
C ILE A 235 5.06 -8.35 -7.05
N TYR A 236 5.76 -8.04 -5.97
CA TYR A 236 5.42 -6.87 -5.16
C TYR A 236 6.61 -6.31 -4.39
N GLY A 237 6.58 -5.02 -4.12
CA GLY A 237 7.64 -4.36 -3.37
C GLY A 237 7.23 -2.97 -2.93
N ASN A 238 7.94 -2.46 -1.94
CA ASN A 238 7.63 -1.18 -1.33
C ASN A 238 8.05 -0.02 -2.25
N GLY A 239 7.09 0.83 -2.60
CA GLY A 239 7.31 2.11 -3.24
C GLY A 239 7.68 3.19 -2.23
N LEU A 240 7.25 4.42 -2.49
CA LEU A 240 7.40 5.52 -1.54
C LEU A 240 6.32 5.49 -0.46
N TRP A 241 5.07 5.31 -0.86
CA TRP A 241 3.90 5.43 0.03
C TRP A 241 3.23 4.10 0.31
N SER A 242 3.41 3.11 -0.57
CA SER A 242 2.62 1.89 -0.57
C SER A 242 3.42 0.66 -0.96
N MET A 243 2.90 -0.52 -0.59
CA MET A 243 3.29 -1.76 -1.23
C MET A 243 2.65 -1.81 -2.61
N MET A 244 3.46 -1.98 -3.64
CA MET A 244 3.02 -2.01 -5.04
C MET A 244 2.97 -3.46 -5.51
N TYR A 245 1.84 -3.89 -6.07
CA TYR A 245 1.63 -5.22 -6.59
C TYR A 245 1.47 -5.20 -8.10
N ALA A 246 2.22 -6.07 -8.78
CA ALA A 246 2.17 -6.23 -10.21
C ALA A 246 2.05 -7.69 -10.64
N PHE A 247 1.50 -7.90 -11.82
CA PHE A 247 1.66 -9.13 -12.58
C PHE A 247 2.66 -8.89 -13.69
N VAL A 248 3.59 -9.82 -13.86
CA VAL A 248 4.55 -9.87 -14.97
C VAL A 248 4.29 -11.13 -15.76
N ALA A 249 3.98 -11.02 -17.04
CA ALA A 249 3.91 -12.15 -17.95
C ALA A 249 5.29 -12.39 -18.56
N LEU A 250 5.80 -13.61 -18.45
CA LEU A 250 7.05 -14.06 -19.04
C LEU A 250 6.76 -15.10 -20.12
N ASP A 251 7.55 -15.10 -21.19
CA ASP A 251 7.52 -16.10 -22.24
C ASP A 251 7.92 -17.49 -21.68
N VAL A 252 7.79 -18.54 -22.50
CA VAL A 252 8.19 -19.91 -22.12
C VAL A 252 9.69 -20.08 -21.86
N ASP A 253 10.50 -19.12 -22.32
CA ASP A 253 11.93 -19.03 -21.96
C ASP A 253 12.14 -18.59 -20.49
N GLY A 254 11.08 -18.09 -19.85
CA GLY A 254 11.05 -17.52 -18.52
C GLY A 254 11.95 -16.30 -18.29
N ARG A 255 12.51 -15.71 -19.35
CA ARG A 255 13.37 -14.52 -19.29
C ARG A 255 12.72 -13.31 -19.94
N THR A 256 12.03 -13.53 -21.06
CA THR A 256 11.48 -12.47 -21.90
C THR A 256 10.12 -12.01 -21.39
N VAL A 257 9.97 -10.72 -21.11
CA VAL A 257 8.71 -10.14 -20.65
C VAL A 257 7.72 -9.98 -21.81
N LYS A 258 6.54 -10.57 -21.66
CA LYS A 258 5.38 -10.37 -22.56
C LYS A 258 4.53 -9.17 -22.16
N GLY A 259 4.51 -8.82 -20.88
CA GLY A 259 3.77 -7.68 -20.37
C GLY A 259 3.93 -7.49 -18.87
N ILE A 260 3.57 -6.29 -18.40
CA ILE A 260 3.46 -5.98 -16.97
C ILE A 260 2.18 -5.18 -16.71
N THR A 261 1.56 -5.38 -15.54
CA THR A 261 0.50 -4.51 -15.05
C THR A 261 0.57 -4.39 -13.53
N TYR A 262 0.50 -3.17 -13.01
CA TYR A 262 0.29 -2.92 -11.59
C TYR A 262 -1.21 -2.92 -11.32
N TYR A 263 -1.64 -3.68 -10.31
CA TYR A 263 -3.07 -3.86 -9.99
C TYR A 263 -3.45 -3.34 -8.60
N ASP A 264 -2.46 -3.07 -7.73
CA ASP A 264 -2.69 -2.44 -6.43
C ASP A 264 -1.45 -1.59 -6.08
N GLN A 265 -1.65 -0.29 -5.94
CA GLN A 265 -0.62 0.68 -5.57
C GLN A 265 -1.31 1.94 -5.00
N GLY A 266 -0.60 2.67 -4.15
CA GLY A 266 -1.06 3.88 -3.47
C GLY A 266 -0.08 5.05 -3.62
N GLU A 267 0.66 5.09 -4.72
CA GLU A 267 1.61 6.16 -5.02
C GLU A 267 0.89 7.43 -5.51
N THR A 268 1.61 8.55 -5.56
CA THR A 268 1.01 9.84 -5.97
C THR A 268 0.65 9.82 -7.46
N PRO A 269 -0.62 10.07 -7.85
CA PRO A 269 -1.02 10.15 -9.26
C PRO A 269 -0.24 11.21 -10.04
N GLY A 270 0.17 10.89 -11.27
CA GLY A 270 1.02 11.75 -12.10
C GLY A 270 2.51 11.80 -11.71
N LEU A 271 2.91 11.06 -10.67
CA LEU A 271 4.30 10.85 -10.27
C LEU A 271 4.59 9.35 -10.21
N GLY A 272 4.48 8.74 -9.01
CA GLY A 272 4.69 7.30 -8.83
C GLY A 272 3.56 6.46 -9.39
N GLY A 273 2.33 7.00 -9.44
CA GLY A 273 1.18 6.32 -10.05
C GLY A 273 1.33 6.09 -11.56
N GLU A 274 2.34 6.70 -12.21
CA GLU A 274 2.67 6.43 -13.62
C GLU A 274 3.14 4.98 -13.87
N VAL A 275 3.31 4.15 -12.83
CA VAL A 275 3.44 2.69 -13.01
C VAL A 275 2.25 2.05 -13.76
N GLU A 276 1.08 2.71 -13.77
CA GLU A 276 -0.10 2.27 -14.50
C GLU A 276 -0.12 2.75 -15.97
N ASN A 277 0.74 3.70 -16.33
CA ASN A 277 0.78 4.32 -17.66
C ASN A 277 1.04 3.25 -18.74
N PRO A 278 0.14 3.08 -19.73
CA PRO A 278 0.30 2.08 -20.78
C PRO A 278 1.61 2.23 -21.57
N ASN A 279 2.05 3.48 -21.82
CA ASN A 279 3.27 3.73 -22.57
C ASN A 279 4.52 3.29 -21.80
N TRP A 280 4.51 3.46 -20.48
CA TRP A 280 5.61 3.02 -19.62
C TRP A 280 5.64 1.49 -19.51
N ARG A 281 4.47 0.86 -19.28
CA ARG A 281 4.34 -0.61 -19.22
C ARG A 281 4.76 -1.29 -20.53
N GLN A 282 4.46 -0.67 -21.67
CA GLN A 282 4.85 -1.19 -22.98
C GLN A 282 6.37 -1.30 -23.15
N GLN A 283 7.16 -0.46 -22.45
CA GLN A 283 8.62 -0.52 -22.53
C GLN A 283 9.20 -1.84 -22.01
N PHE A 284 8.47 -2.56 -21.15
CA PHE A 284 8.91 -3.84 -20.62
C PHE A 284 8.76 -4.97 -21.64
N VAL A 285 7.88 -4.86 -22.63
CA VAL A 285 7.64 -5.93 -23.60
C VAL A 285 8.89 -6.20 -24.43
N GLY A 286 9.33 -7.46 -24.45
CA GLY A 286 10.56 -7.90 -25.11
C GLY A 286 11.85 -7.68 -24.31
N LYS A 287 11.77 -7.08 -23.11
CA LYS A 287 12.93 -6.99 -22.20
C LYS A 287 13.20 -8.32 -21.54
N GLN A 288 14.45 -8.51 -21.12
CA GLN A 288 14.88 -9.70 -20.40
C GLN A 288 15.10 -9.38 -18.92
N VAL A 289 14.43 -10.14 -18.04
CA VAL A 289 14.51 -9.92 -16.59
C VAL A 289 15.80 -10.47 -15.97
N LEU A 290 16.49 -11.36 -16.70
CA LEU A 290 17.71 -12.03 -16.27
C LEU A 290 18.81 -11.89 -17.31
N ASP A 291 20.06 -11.99 -16.86
CA ASP A 291 21.23 -12.12 -17.72
C ASP A 291 21.48 -13.58 -18.13
N ASP A 292 22.53 -13.79 -18.93
CA ASP A 292 22.98 -15.11 -19.38
C ASP A 292 23.42 -16.04 -18.22
N ASN A 293 23.70 -15.49 -17.04
CA ASN A 293 24.06 -16.25 -15.84
C ASN A 293 22.82 -16.57 -14.97
N GLY A 294 21.62 -16.13 -15.38
CA GLY A 294 20.39 -16.30 -14.62
C GLY A 294 20.24 -15.33 -13.45
N MET A 295 20.99 -14.22 -13.42
CA MET A 295 20.93 -13.20 -12.38
C MET A 295 20.00 -12.04 -12.80
N PRO A 296 19.32 -11.36 -11.84
CA PRO A 296 18.47 -10.20 -12.13
C PRO A 296 19.23 -9.11 -12.90
N ALA A 297 18.77 -8.85 -14.12
CA ALA A 297 19.44 -7.91 -15.03
C ALA A 297 18.62 -6.65 -15.31
N LEU A 298 17.29 -6.70 -15.14
CA LEU A 298 16.42 -5.58 -15.47
C LEU A 298 16.79 -4.32 -14.66
N LYS A 299 16.88 -3.17 -15.34
CA LYS A 299 17.21 -1.86 -14.79
C LYS A 299 16.14 -0.82 -15.11
N VAL A 300 15.68 -0.13 -14.08
CA VAL A 300 14.82 1.06 -14.16
C VAL A 300 15.71 2.30 -14.12
N VAL A 301 15.97 2.89 -15.29
CA VAL A 301 17.03 3.89 -15.47
C VAL A 301 16.50 5.30 -15.32
N LYS A 302 17.00 6.02 -14.32
CA LYS A 302 16.68 7.44 -14.13
C LYS A 302 17.13 8.26 -15.35
N GLY A 303 16.21 9.00 -15.94
CA GLY A 303 16.48 9.85 -17.12
C GLY A 303 16.34 9.14 -18.46
N GLY A 304 15.95 7.86 -18.46
CA GLY A 304 15.64 7.08 -19.65
C GLY A 304 16.68 6.01 -19.97
N ALA A 305 16.20 4.88 -20.46
CA ALA A 305 17.00 3.77 -20.96
C ALA A 305 17.52 4.06 -22.37
N ARG A 306 18.64 3.42 -22.74
CA ARG A 306 19.16 3.51 -24.12
C ARG A 306 18.26 2.72 -25.06
N ALA A 307 18.04 3.27 -26.25
CA ALA A 307 17.29 2.55 -27.29
C ALA A 307 17.99 1.21 -27.62
N GLY A 308 17.21 0.13 -27.65
CA GLY A 308 17.71 -1.22 -27.92
C GLY A 308 18.33 -1.95 -26.72
N ASP A 309 18.41 -1.33 -25.53
CA ASP A 309 18.88 -2.01 -24.32
C ASP A 309 17.85 -3.08 -23.89
N LEU A 310 18.27 -4.34 -23.90
CA LEU A 310 17.39 -5.48 -23.60
C LEU A 310 17.03 -5.58 -22.12
N HIS A 311 17.80 -4.94 -21.24
CA HIS A 311 17.62 -5.04 -19.80
C HIS A 311 17.23 -3.71 -19.18
N ALA A 312 16.96 -2.65 -19.94
CA ALA A 312 16.63 -1.36 -19.36
C ALA A 312 15.26 -0.82 -19.81
N VAL A 313 14.58 -0.19 -18.86
CA VAL A 313 13.35 0.60 -19.03
C VAL A 313 13.53 1.97 -18.40
N ASP A 314 12.72 2.94 -18.81
CA ASP A 314 12.78 4.28 -18.26
C ASP A 314 12.33 4.30 -16.79
N GLY A 315 13.00 5.10 -15.98
CA GLY A 315 12.50 5.49 -14.66
C GLY A 315 11.38 6.52 -14.76
N LEU A 316 10.50 6.54 -13.77
CA LEU A 316 9.40 7.49 -13.69
C LEU A 316 9.93 8.90 -13.40
N SER A 317 9.55 9.85 -14.26
CA SER A 317 9.96 11.25 -14.13
C SER A 317 9.42 11.85 -12.83
N GLY A 318 10.29 12.50 -12.04
CA GLY A 318 9.93 13.07 -10.73
C GLY A 318 9.62 12.05 -9.63
N ALA A 319 9.64 10.74 -9.92
CA ALA A 319 9.28 9.67 -8.98
C ALA A 319 10.40 8.61 -8.85
N THR A 320 11.60 9.08 -8.51
CA THR A 320 12.78 8.20 -8.35
C THR A 320 12.60 7.15 -7.25
N LEU A 321 11.92 7.48 -6.15
CA LEU A 321 11.70 6.52 -5.04
C LEU A 321 10.76 5.37 -5.46
N THR A 322 9.68 5.68 -6.16
CA THR A 322 8.81 4.67 -6.76
C THR A 322 9.57 3.83 -7.80
N SER A 323 10.37 4.46 -8.66
CA SER A 323 11.22 3.77 -9.64
C SER A 323 12.20 2.79 -8.98
N ASN A 324 12.81 3.18 -7.86
CA ASN A 324 13.66 2.30 -7.07
C ASN A 324 12.86 1.14 -6.45
N GLY A 325 11.63 1.39 -6.00
CA GLY A 325 10.72 0.33 -5.53
C GLY A 325 10.41 -0.70 -6.62
N VAL A 326 10.19 -0.25 -7.86
CA VAL A 326 10.04 -1.14 -9.03
C VAL A 326 11.32 -1.95 -9.25
N GLN A 327 12.48 -1.29 -9.31
CA GLN A 327 13.78 -1.94 -9.47
C GLN A 327 13.99 -3.05 -8.44
N HIS A 328 13.81 -2.71 -7.17
CA HIS A 328 14.02 -3.64 -6.07
C HIS A 328 13.02 -4.80 -6.06
N SER A 329 11.79 -4.57 -6.55
CA SER A 329 10.81 -5.64 -6.73
C SER A 329 11.34 -6.68 -7.72
N PHE A 330 11.89 -6.25 -8.86
CA PHE A 330 12.50 -7.17 -9.83
C PHE A 330 13.75 -7.84 -9.28
N ASP A 331 14.65 -7.09 -8.63
CA ASP A 331 15.87 -7.64 -8.05
C ASP A 331 15.56 -8.76 -7.02
N PHE A 332 14.50 -8.59 -6.22
CA PHE A 332 14.08 -9.61 -5.26
C PHE A 332 13.38 -10.80 -5.93
N TRP A 333 12.32 -10.56 -6.71
CA TRP A 333 11.46 -11.63 -7.21
C TRP A 333 12.09 -12.44 -8.34
N MET A 334 13.04 -11.86 -9.08
CA MET A 334 13.81 -12.58 -10.10
C MET A 334 15.13 -13.13 -9.56
N GLY A 335 15.45 -12.88 -8.28
CA GLY A 335 16.64 -13.41 -7.62
C GLY A 335 16.43 -14.80 -7.01
N GLU A 336 17.49 -15.34 -6.40
CA GLU A 336 17.51 -16.68 -5.78
C GLU A 336 16.45 -16.87 -4.68
N THR A 337 16.10 -15.79 -3.99
CA THR A 337 15.09 -15.80 -2.92
C THR A 337 13.70 -15.42 -3.42
N GLY A 338 13.52 -15.29 -4.73
CA GLY A 338 12.27 -14.87 -5.35
C GLY A 338 11.43 -16.04 -5.87
N LEU A 339 10.77 -15.77 -7.00
CA LEU A 339 10.01 -16.72 -7.81
C LEU A 339 10.89 -17.49 -8.80
N TRP A 340 12.05 -16.93 -9.18
CA TRP A 340 12.92 -17.50 -10.19
C TRP A 340 13.84 -18.63 -9.68
N SER A 341 13.78 -18.97 -8.40
CA SER A 341 14.39 -20.20 -7.87
C SER A 341 13.77 -21.48 -8.44
N VAL A 342 12.79 -21.38 -9.34
CA VAL A 342 12.27 -22.48 -10.16
C VAL A 342 13.38 -22.95 -11.09
N PRO A 343 13.99 -24.12 -10.86
CA PRO A 343 14.99 -24.65 -11.77
C PRO A 343 14.35 -24.82 -13.14
N GLU A 344 15.09 -24.53 -14.22
CA GLU A 344 14.84 -25.07 -15.55
C GLU A 344 14.77 -26.60 -15.45
N LYS A 345 13.59 -27.15 -15.13
CA LYS A 345 13.29 -28.57 -15.21
C LYS A 345 11.91 -28.74 -15.82
N GLY A 346 11.92 -28.78 -17.14
CA GLY A 346 10.79 -29.13 -17.98
C GLY A 346 11.28 -29.38 -19.41
N SER A 347 12.14 -30.38 -19.56
CA SER A 347 12.33 -31.13 -20.82
C SER A 347 11.01 -31.77 -21.25
#